data_AF-A0A4Y2HHL7-F1
#
_entry.id   AF-A0A4Y2HHL7-F1
#
_cell.length_a   1.000
_cell.length_b   1.000
_cell.length_c   1.000
_cell.angle_alpha   90.00
_cell.angle_beta   90.00
_cell.angle_gamma   90.00
#
_symmetry.space_group_name_H-M   'P 1'
#
loop_
_entity.id
_entity.type
_entity.pdbx_description
1 polymer ?
#
loop_
_entity_poly.entity_id
_entity_poly.type
_entity_poly.pdbx_seq_one_letter_code
_entity_poly.pdbx_strand_id
1 'polypeptide(L)'
;MASTELTPQCSRTALDNIGSDHLPIIIELRKRQKVFYSNAKFWNFKKANWDSFRDSVDRELTSMPLNDDLNSNWQTFKKTIFKHAKAFIPRGNVKRFVPHYAQSTTILDPLFEKRKHLIETVSLSENNLRPEINIFCHPILSSSEITFLELFSRKKAQNKAEWLVLPSHH
;
A
#
# COMPACT_ATOMS: atom_id res chain seq x y z
N MET A 1 -8.19 19.30 -18.95
CA MET A 1 -8.55 19.27 -20.38
C MET A 1 -7.59 18.31 -21.08
N ALA A 2 -8.06 17.45 -21.98
CA ALA A 2 -7.18 16.57 -22.76
C ALA A 2 -6.55 17.35 -23.93
N SER A 3 -5.40 16.91 -24.42
CA SER A 3 -4.81 17.44 -25.67
C SER A 3 -5.75 17.18 -26.84
N THR A 4 -5.83 18.11 -27.80
CA THR A 4 -6.70 18.07 -28.98
C THR A 4 -6.59 16.76 -29.76
N GLU A 5 -5.40 16.15 -29.79
CA GLU A 5 -5.13 14.87 -30.45
C GLU A 5 -5.74 13.66 -29.73
N LEU A 6 -5.94 13.75 -28.42
CA LEU A 6 -6.44 12.65 -27.57
C LEU A 6 -7.94 12.76 -27.30
N THR A 7 -8.53 13.95 -27.44
CA THR A 7 -9.96 14.21 -27.24
C THR A 7 -10.89 13.25 -28.00
N PRO A 8 -10.69 12.92 -29.30
CA PRO A 8 -11.62 12.03 -30.01
C PRO A 8 -11.53 10.56 -29.55
N GLN A 9 -10.46 10.18 -28.84
CA GLN A 9 -10.24 8.80 -28.37
C GLN A 9 -10.51 8.66 -26.86
N CYS A 10 -10.94 9.74 -26.21
CA CYS A 10 -11.06 9.84 -24.76
C CYS A 10 -12.53 10.06 -24.37
N SER A 11 -13.09 9.19 -23.53
CA SER A 11 -14.38 9.42 -22.86
C SER A 11 -14.11 9.66 -21.38
N ARG A 12 -14.97 10.47 -20.74
CA ARG A 12 -14.88 10.77 -19.31
C ARG A 12 -16.25 10.61 -18.70
N THR A 13 -16.35 9.80 -17.66
CA THR A 13 -17.58 9.61 -16.88
C THR A 13 -17.26 9.74 -15.39
N ALA A 14 -18.18 10.28 -14.61
CA ALA A 14 -18.12 10.17 -13.16
C ALA A 14 -18.81 8.86 -12.77
N LEU A 15 -18.17 8.08 -11.90
CA LEU A 15 -18.77 6.88 -11.33
C LEU A 15 -19.55 7.28 -10.08
N ASP A 16 -20.82 6.88 -10.06
CA ASP A 16 -21.68 7.15 -8.92
C ASP A 16 -21.49 6.08 -7.83
N ASN A 17 -21.56 6.56 -6.58
CA ASN A 17 -21.80 5.74 -5.39
C ASN A 17 -20.82 4.58 -5.14
N ILE A 18 -19.54 4.92 -4.90
CA ILE A 18 -18.53 3.95 -4.42
C ILE A 18 -18.28 4.00 -2.91
N GLY A 19 -19.17 4.61 -2.12
CA GLY A 19 -18.98 4.70 -0.67
C GLY A 19 -18.04 5.81 -0.19
N SER A 20 -17.43 6.57 -1.11
CA SER A 20 -16.71 7.83 -0.83
C SER A 20 -17.64 9.04 -1.03
N ASP A 21 -17.29 10.20 -0.47
CA ASP A 21 -17.94 11.48 -0.79
C ASP A 21 -17.44 12.06 -2.12
N HIS A 22 -16.28 11.58 -2.60
CA HIS A 22 -15.77 11.92 -3.91
C HIS A 22 -16.23 10.91 -4.96
N LEU A 23 -16.79 11.41 -6.07
CA LEU A 23 -17.14 10.61 -7.25
C LEU A 23 -15.88 10.36 -8.10
N PRO A 24 -15.43 9.10 -8.25
CA PRO A 24 -14.30 8.78 -9.10
C PRO A 24 -14.58 9.19 -10.53
N ILE A 25 -13.58 9.77 -11.18
CA ILE A 25 -13.64 10.07 -12.61
C ILE A 25 -13.01 8.89 -13.34
N ILE A 26 -13.79 8.22 -14.18
CA ILE A 26 -13.31 7.22 -15.12
C ILE A 26 -12.96 7.93 -16.43
N ILE A 27 -11.78 7.64 -16.95
CA ILE A 27 -11.33 8.11 -18.25
C ILE A 27 -11.04 6.88 -19.11
N GLU A 28 -11.82 6.68 -20.16
CA GLU A 28 -11.60 5.60 -21.14
C GLU A 28 -10.78 6.16 -22.30
N LEU A 29 -9.66 5.52 -22.61
CA LEU A 29 -8.82 5.90 -23.74
C LEU A 29 -8.73 4.75 -24.75
N ARG A 30 -9.29 4.96 -25.94
CA ARG A 30 -9.27 4.00 -27.04
C ARG A 30 -7.95 4.03 -27.80
N LYS A 31 -6.88 3.60 -27.13
CA LYS A 31 -5.54 3.50 -27.71
C LYS A 31 -4.95 2.11 -27.50
N ARG A 32 -4.33 1.55 -28.54
CA ARG A 32 -3.61 0.29 -28.44
C ARG A 32 -2.41 0.46 -27.50
N GLN A 33 -2.51 -0.07 -26.29
CA GLN A 33 -1.37 -0.12 -25.36
C GLN A 33 -0.42 -1.24 -25.77
N LYS A 34 0.88 -0.93 -25.83
CA LYS A 34 1.90 -1.98 -25.89
C LYS A 34 1.95 -2.63 -24.52
N VAL A 35 1.61 -3.90 -24.45
CA VAL A 35 1.70 -4.67 -23.21
C VAL A 35 3.17 -4.97 -22.97
N PHE A 36 3.74 -4.41 -21.91
CA PHE A 36 5.06 -4.78 -21.43
C PHE A 36 4.92 -5.94 -20.45
N TYR A 37 5.52 -7.08 -20.79
CA TYR A 37 5.61 -8.18 -19.83
C TYR A 37 6.70 -7.87 -18.81
N SER A 38 6.30 -7.77 -17.54
CA SER A 38 7.26 -7.66 -16.45
C SER A 38 7.79 -9.05 -16.10
N ASN A 39 9.08 -9.27 -16.36
CA ASN A 39 9.81 -10.44 -15.85
C ASN A 39 10.28 -10.23 -14.40
N ALA A 40 9.61 -9.35 -13.64
CA ALA A 40 9.97 -9.06 -12.26
C ALA A 40 9.84 -10.32 -11.40
N LYS A 41 10.98 -10.73 -10.83
CA LYS A 41 11.05 -11.81 -9.84
C LYS A 41 10.94 -11.20 -8.46
N PHE A 42 10.09 -11.79 -7.62
CA PHE A 42 9.91 -11.37 -6.23
C PHE A 42 10.60 -12.37 -5.31
N TRP A 43 10.98 -11.89 -4.12
CA TRP A 43 11.51 -12.75 -3.07
C TRP A 43 10.40 -13.67 -2.54
N ASN A 44 10.68 -14.97 -2.48
CA ASN A 44 9.79 -15.95 -1.88
C ASN A 44 10.24 -16.26 -0.46
N PHE A 45 9.80 -15.43 0.49
CA PHE A 45 10.13 -15.58 1.90
C PHE A 45 9.59 -16.87 2.53
N LYS A 46 8.52 -17.46 1.96
CA LYS A 46 7.96 -18.73 2.43
C LYS A 46 8.87 -19.93 2.10
N LYS A 47 9.68 -19.82 1.04
CA LYS A 47 10.61 -20.89 0.61
C LYS A 47 12.07 -20.61 1.00
N ALA A 48 12.31 -19.58 1.80
CA ALA A 48 13.65 -19.24 2.24
C ALA A 48 14.19 -20.28 3.21
N ASN A 49 15.47 -20.65 3.07
CA ASN A 49 16.20 -21.38 4.10
C ASN A 49 16.78 -20.36 5.09
N TRP A 50 15.99 -20.05 6.13
CA TRP A 50 16.32 -19.02 7.11
C TRP A 50 17.48 -19.41 8.02
N ASP A 51 17.63 -20.69 8.34
CA ASP A 51 18.69 -21.17 9.23
C ASP A 51 20.05 -21.06 8.54
N SER A 52 20.19 -21.59 7.33
CA SER A 52 21.44 -21.44 6.56
C SER A 52 21.74 -19.99 6.17
N PHE A 53 20.71 -19.17 5.93
CA PHE A 53 20.89 -17.74 5.73
C PHE A 53 21.52 -17.07 6.95
N ARG A 54 20.97 -17.33 8.14
CA ARG A 54 21.47 -16.79 9.41
C ARG A 54 22.90 -17.20 9.66
N ASP A 55 23.18 -18.51 9.63
CA ASP A 55 24.52 -19.04 9.90
C ASP A 55 25.58 -18.48 8.94
N SER A 56 25.20 -18.31 7.67
CA SER A 56 26.11 -17.79 6.65
C SER A 56 26.36 -16.29 6.81
N VAL A 57 25.33 -15.51 7.17
CA VAL A 57 25.47 -14.07 7.47
C VAL A 57 26.30 -13.86 8.72
N ASP A 58 25.97 -14.56 9.81
CA ASP A 58 26.66 -14.42 11.10
C ASP A 58 28.14 -14.78 10.95
N ARG A 59 28.45 -15.89 10.27
CA ARG A 59 29.83 -16.28 9.99
C ARG A 59 30.60 -15.21 9.19
N GLU A 60 30.00 -14.66 8.13
CA GLU A 60 30.68 -13.64 7.31
C GLU A 60 30.86 -12.34 8.10
N LEU A 61 29.85 -11.93 8.88
CA LEU A 61 29.90 -10.70 9.65
C LEU A 61 30.86 -10.78 10.84
N THR A 62 30.94 -11.92 11.53
CA THR A 62 31.94 -12.16 12.59
C THR A 62 33.37 -12.18 12.04
N SER A 63 33.55 -12.63 10.80
CA SER A 63 34.88 -12.67 10.16
C SER A 63 35.36 -11.32 9.61
N MET A 64 34.51 -10.30 9.61
CA MET A 64 34.78 -9.02 8.95
C MET A 64 35.24 -7.97 9.97
N PRO A 65 36.50 -7.48 9.89
CA PRO A 65 36.93 -6.38 10.73
C PRO A 65 36.21 -5.09 10.34
N LEU A 66 35.74 -4.34 11.34
CA LEU A 66 35.17 -3.01 11.15
C LEU A 66 36.30 -2.03 10.78
N ASN A 67 36.05 -1.19 9.79
CA ASN A 67 36.90 -0.04 9.45
C ASN A 67 36.49 1.19 10.29
N ASP A 68 37.31 2.22 10.36
CA ASP A 68 36.95 3.51 10.97
C ASP A 68 35.89 4.26 10.13
N ASP A 69 35.79 3.98 8.83
CA ASP A 69 34.74 4.54 7.98
C ASP A 69 33.40 3.79 8.16
N LEU A 70 32.48 4.44 8.89
CA LEU A 70 31.12 3.98 9.13
C LEU A 70 30.35 3.71 7.82
N ASN A 71 30.49 4.56 6.80
CA ASN A 71 29.72 4.41 5.57
C ASN A 71 30.19 3.18 4.78
N SER A 72 31.49 2.96 4.69
CA SER A 72 32.05 1.73 4.09
C SER A 72 31.59 0.47 4.83
N ASN A 73 31.59 0.49 6.16
CA ASN A 73 31.08 -0.63 6.97
C ASN A 73 29.61 -0.91 6.68
N TRP A 74 28.77 0.12 6.63
CA TRP A 74 27.35 -0.01 6.32
C TRP A 74 27.11 -0.59 4.91
N GLN A 75 27.85 -0.10 3.90
CA GLN A 75 27.74 -0.63 2.55
C GLN A 75 28.15 -2.10 2.50
N THR A 76 29.17 -2.48 3.25
CA THR A 76 29.66 -3.87 3.27
C THR A 76 28.69 -4.79 4.00
N PHE A 77 28.13 -4.35 5.13
CA PHE A 77 27.03 -5.05 5.80
C PHE A 77 25.84 -5.26 4.85
N LYS A 78 25.36 -4.18 4.21
CA LYS A 78 24.25 -4.23 3.25
C LYS A 78 24.53 -5.21 2.12
N LYS A 79 25.72 -5.16 1.52
CA LYS A 79 26.14 -6.08 0.45
C LYS A 79 26.15 -7.53 0.92
N THR A 80 26.64 -7.79 2.13
CA THR A 80 26.68 -9.12 2.74
C THR A 80 25.27 -9.69 2.93
N ILE A 81 24.36 -8.90 3.49
CA ILE A 81 22.94 -9.28 3.63
C ILE A 81 22.32 -9.59 2.27
N PHE A 82 22.50 -8.74 1.26
CA PHE A 82 21.94 -8.97 -0.07
C PHE A 82 22.57 -10.16 -0.79
N LYS A 83 23.86 -10.42 -0.61
CA LYS A 83 24.59 -11.56 -1.17
C LYS A 83 23.99 -12.86 -0.65
N HIS A 84 23.89 -13.01 0.67
CA HIS A 84 23.31 -14.21 1.29
C HIS A 84 21.82 -14.33 1.01
N ALA A 85 21.08 -13.21 1.00
CA ALA A 85 19.66 -13.24 0.66
C ALA A 85 19.46 -13.83 -0.74
N LYS A 86 20.28 -13.44 -1.72
CA LYS A 86 20.20 -13.99 -3.09
C LYS A 86 20.49 -15.48 -3.15
N ALA A 87 21.34 -16.01 -2.27
CA ALA A 87 21.67 -17.43 -2.22
C ALA A 87 20.58 -18.27 -1.55
N PHE A 88 20.01 -17.78 -0.43
CA PHE A 88 19.15 -18.58 0.43
C PHE A 88 17.65 -18.25 0.34
N ILE A 89 17.27 -17.13 -0.27
CA ILE A 89 15.88 -16.73 -0.49
C ILE A 89 15.56 -16.88 -1.98
N PRO A 90 14.79 -17.90 -2.38
CA PRO A 90 14.44 -18.09 -3.78
C PRO A 90 13.71 -16.87 -4.36
N ARG A 91 14.05 -16.53 -5.60
CA ARG A 91 13.38 -15.48 -6.37
C ARG A 91 12.55 -16.10 -7.48
N GLY A 92 11.29 -15.68 -7.60
CA GLY A 92 10.41 -16.20 -8.64
C GLY A 92 9.17 -15.36 -8.84
N ASN A 93 8.38 -15.75 -9.82
CA ASN A 93 7.11 -15.10 -10.09
C ASN A 93 6.09 -15.58 -9.06
N VAL A 94 5.43 -14.65 -8.39
CA VAL A 94 4.28 -14.98 -7.56
C VAL A 94 3.13 -15.33 -8.50
N LYS A 95 2.90 -16.64 -8.71
CA LYS A 95 1.75 -17.09 -9.48
C LYS A 95 0.48 -16.62 -8.76
N ARG A 96 -0.42 -15.92 -9.47
CA ARG A 96 -1.70 -15.43 -8.97
C ARG A 96 -1.56 -14.37 -7.87
N PHE A 97 -0.81 -13.30 -8.12
CA PHE A 97 -0.98 -12.09 -7.32
C PHE A 97 -2.41 -11.58 -7.52
N VAL A 98 -3.27 -11.85 -6.54
CA VAL A 98 -4.60 -11.26 -6.46
C VAL A 98 -4.45 -10.00 -5.63
N PRO A 99 -4.66 -8.80 -6.19
CA PRO A 99 -4.73 -7.59 -5.39
C PRO A 99 -5.78 -7.78 -4.31
N HIS A 100 -5.43 -7.57 -3.04
CA HIS A 100 -6.33 -7.76 -1.90
C HIS A 100 -7.61 -6.90 -1.94
N TYR A 101 -7.75 -5.99 -2.91
CA TYR A 101 -8.97 -5.22 -3.16
C TYR A 101 -9.97 -5.91 -4.10
N ALA A 102 -9.67 -7.11 -4.61
CA ALA A 102 -10.57 -7.83 -5.51
C ALA A 102 -11.62 -8.69 -4.76
N GLN A 103 -11.60 -8.73 -3.43
CA GLN A 103 -12.55 -9.45 -2.56
C GLN A 103 -13.11 -8.42 -1.58
N SER A 104 -14.42 -8.18 -1.39
CA SER A 104 -15.62 -8.97 -1.67
C SER A 104 -16.84 -8.05 -1.62
N THR A 105 -17.72 -8.15 -2.62
CA THR A 105 -19.02 -7.44 -2.71
C THR A 105 -19.93 -7.76 -1.53
N THR A 106 -19.88 -8.98 -0.98
CA THR A 106 -20.77 -9.44 0.11
C THR A 106 -20.77 -8.55 1.37
N ILE A 107 -19.65 -7.91 1.72
CA ILE A 107 -19.57 -7.00 2.87
C ILE A 107 -19.96 -5.57 2.48
N LEU A 108 -19.66 -5.16 1.24
CA LEU A 108 -19.83 -3.78 0.79
C LEU A 108 -21.25 -3.51 0.28
N ASP A 109 -21.90 -4.47 -0.36
CA ASP A 109 -23.27 -4.37 -0.89
C ASP A 109 -24.29 -3.94 0.19
N PRO A 110 -24.36 -4.56 1.39
CA PRO A 110 -25.30 -4.11 2.41
C PRO A 110 -24.96 -2.72 2.96
N LEU A 111 -23.69 -2.30 2.94
CA LEU A 111 -23.28 -0.97 3.36
C LEU A 111 -23.66 0.10 2.32
N PHE A 112 -23.57 -0.22 1.03
CA PHE A 112 -24.02 0.65 -0.05
C PHE A 112 -25.54 0.85 -0.02
N GLU A 113 -26.32 -0.22 0.18
CA GLU A 113 -27.78 -0.12 0.31
C GLU A 113 -28.18 0.68 1.55
N LYS A 114 -27.54 0.44 2.71
CA LYS A 114 -27.79 1.24 3.92
C LYS A 114 -27.49 2.72 3.69
N ARG A 115 -26.39 3.05 3.00
CA ARG A 115 -26.04 4.43 2.66
C ARG A 115 -27.09 5.05 1.73
N LYS A 116 -27.54 4.34 0.71
CA LYS A 116 -28.55 4.82 -0.25
C LYS A 116 -29.85 5.17 0.47
N HIS A 117 -30.33 4.30 1.36
CA HIS A 117 -31.50 4.58 2.19
C HIS A 117 -31.30 5.80 3.09
N LEU A 118 -30.13 5.96 3.72
CA LEU A 118 -29.83 7.15 4.54
C LEU A 118 -29.86 8.44 3.72
N ILE A 119 -29.25 8.45 2.54
CA ILE A 119 -29.26 9.62 1.63
C ILE A 119 -30.71 9.97 1.25
N GLU A 120 -31.51 8.97 0.88
CA GLU A 120 -32.91 9.17 0.51
C GLU A 120 -33.72 9.75 1.67
N THR A 121 -33.57 9.21 2.89
CA THR A 121 -34.25 9.73 4.09
C THR A 121 -33.85 11.17 4.43
N VAL A 122 -32.56 11.51 4.30
CA VAL A 122 -32.06 12.87 4.54
C VAL A 122 -32.57 13.84 3.48
N SER A 123 -32.71 13.39 2.22
CA SER A 123 -33.23 14.22 1.14
C SER A 123 -34.73 14.53 1.27
N LEU A 124 -35.49 13.60 1.85
CA LEU A 124 -36.94 13.75 2.11
C LEU A 124 -37.24 14.54 3.38
N SER A 125 -36.30 14.59 4.34
CA SER A 125 -36.41 15.48 5.49
C SER A 125 -35.95 16.89 5.11
N GLU A 126 -36.86 17.73 4.60
CA GLU A 126 -36.65 19.15 4.26
C GLU A 126 -36.34 20.07 5.46
N ASN A 127 -35.72 19.55 6.53
CA ASN A 127 -35.28 20.35 7.66
C ASN A 127 -33.74 20.42 7.63
N ASN A 128 -33.23 21.64 7.46
CA ASN A 128 -31.82 22.06 7.38
C ASN A 128 -31.00 21.75 8.65
N LEU A 129 -30.99 20.51 9.12
CA LEU A 129 -30.09 20.05 10.17
C LEU A 129 -29.02 19.22 9.50
N ARG A 130 -27.90 19.88 9.17
CA ARG A 130 -26.62 19.16 9.02
C ARG A 130 -26.48 18.29 10.28
N PRO A 131 -26.40 16.96 10.17
CA PRO A 131 -26.02 16.15 11.31
C PRO A 131 -24.56 16.51 11.57
N GLU A 132 -24.30 17.28 12.62
CA GLU A 132 -22.96 17.29 13.19
C GLU A 132 -22.67 15.84 13.59
N ILE A 133 -21.78 15.21 12.82
CA ILE A 133 -21.26 13.89 13.13
C ILE A 133 -20.44 14.08 14.40
N ASN A 134 -21.10 13.92 15.55
CA ASN A 134 -20.43 13.89 16.83
C ASN A 134 -19.68 12.56 16.89
N ILE A 135 -18.44 12.58 16.39
CA ILE A 135 -17.52 11.45 16.50
C ILE A 135 -17.23 11.29 17.97
N PHE A 136 -17.94 10.37 18.63
CA PHE A 136 -17.58 9.89 19.94
C PHE A 136 -16.30 9.06 19.80
N CYS A 137 -15.16 9.76 19.81
CA CYS A 137 -13.86 9.14 19.99
C CYS A 137 -13.85 8.48 21.37
N HIS A 138 -14.15 7.18 21.43
CA HIS A 138 -13.83 6.40 22.60
C HIS A 138 -12.30 6.41 22.79
N PRO A 139 -11.78 6.79 23.96
CA PRO A 139 -10.36 6.72 24.23
C PRO A 139 -9.98 5.25 24.37
N ILE A 140 -9.20 4.74 23.42
CA ILE A 140 -8.57 3.43 23.58
C ILE A 140 -7.42 3.59 24.57
N LEU A 141 -7.78 3.33 25.82
CA LEU A 141 -7.03 2.66 26.88
C LEU A 141 -5.48 2.68 26.80
N SER A 142 -4.92 3.42 27.75
CA SER A 142 -3.83 3.04 28.66
C SER A 142 -2.45 2.67 28.12
N SER A 143 -1.48 3.47 28.55
CA SER A 143 -0.04 3.30 28.50
C SER A 143 0.44 1.97 29.10
N SER A 144 0.97 1.09 28.26
CA SER A 144 2.06 0.17 28.64
C SER A 144 2.92 -0.12 27.42
N GLU A 145 4.21 -0.35 27.67
CA GLU A 145 5.34 -0.21 26.74
C GLU A 145 5.21 -1.05 25.46
N ILE A 146 5.06 -0.36 24.33
CA ILE A 146 5.00 -0.96 22.99
C ILE A 146 6.42 -1.35 22.56
N THR A 147 6.66 -2.64 22.34
CA THR A 147 7.96 -3.15 21.88
C THR A 147 8.19 -2.84 20.39
N PHE A 148 9.46 -2.78 19.96
CA PHE A 148 9.89 -2.41 18.60
C PHE A 148 9.21 -3.23 17.48
N LEU A 149 8.89 -4.52 17.71
CA LEU A 149 8.17 -5.35 16.74
C LEU A 149 6.71 -4.92 16.53
N GLU A 150 6.07 -4.41 17.57
CA GLU A 150 4.69 -3.94 17.52
C GLU A 150 4.61 -2.58 16.81
N LEU A 151 5.62 -1.72 17.02
CA LEU A 151 5.85 -0.49 16.26
C LEU A 151 6.04 -0.75 14.76
N PHE A 152 6.78 -1.79 14.38
CA PHE A 152 7.00 -2.13 12.97
C PHE A 152 5.73 -2.67 12.28
N SER A 153 4.92 -3.43 13.01
CA SER A 153 3.63 -3.92 12.51
C SER A 153 2.62 -2.78 12.30
N ARG A 154 2.60 -1.79 13.21
CA ARG A 154 1.77 -0.58 13.09
C ARG A 154 2.26 0.35 11.98
N LYS A 155 3.57 0.54 11.80
CA LYS A 155 4.15 1.38 10.73
C LYS A 155 3.86 0.80 9.33
N LYS A 156 3.79 -0.53 9.19
CA LYS A 156 3.38 -1.18 7.93
C LYS A 156 1.89 -0.98 7.62
N ALA A 157 1.06 -0.78 8.64
CA ALA A 157 -0.35 -0.44 8.48
C ALA A 157 -0.58 1.06 8.17
N GLN A 158 0.30 1.95 8.63
CA GLN A 158 0.15 3.41 8.46
C GLN A 158 0.87 4.01 7.22
N ASN A 159 1.89 3.34 6.66
CA ASN A 159 2.61 3.84 5.46
C ASN A 159 1.86 3.66 4.13
N LYS A 160 0.52 3.66 4.13
CA LYS A 160 -0.28 3.64 2.91
C LYS A 160 -0.80 5.03 2.50
N ALA A 161 -0.42 6.11 3.19
CA ALA A 161 -0.98 7.45 2.94
C ALA A 161 0.02 8.62 2.90
N GLU A 162 1.34 8.41 2.95
CA GLU A 162 2.31 9.52 2.89
C GLU A 162 3.43 9.24 1.88
N TRP A 163 3.09 9.15 0.60
CA TRP A 163 4.00 9.52 -0.45
C TRP A 163 3.19 10.39 -1.40
N LEU A 164 3.35 11.72 -1.29
CA LEU A 164 3.17 12.75 -2.31
C LEU A 164 2.91 14.13 -1.64
N VAL A 165 3.89 14.68 -0.94
CA VAL A 165 4.02 16.14 -0.82
C VAL A 165 5.51 16.50 -0.96
N LEU A 166 5.86 17.21 -2.03
CA LEU A 166 7.17 17.84 -2.19
C LEU A 166 7.22 19.12 -1.32
N PRO A 167 8.34 19.45 -0.68
CA PRO A 167 8.49 20.72 0.03
C PRO A 167 8.50 21.89 -0.97
N SER A 168 7.65 22.89 -0.77
CA SER A 168 7.78 24.21 -1.38
C SER A 168 8.84 25.00 -0.61
N HIS A 169 9.94 25.34 -1.28
CA HIS A 169 10.92 26.29 -0.76
C HIS A 169 10.35 27.71 -0.88
N HIS A 170 10.35 28.43 0.24
CA HIS A 170 10.36 29.90 0.30
C HIS A 170 11.80 30.37 0.47
#